data_AF-A0A1Q7QE63-F1
#
_entry.id   AF-A0A1Q7QE63-F1
#
_cell.length_a   1.000
_cell.length_b   1.000
_cell.length_c   1.000
_cell.angle_alpha   90.00
_cell.angle_beta   90.00
_cell.angle_gamma   90.00
#
_symmetry.space_group_name_H-M   'P 1'
#
loop_
_entity.id
_entity.type
_entity.pdbx_description
1 polymer ?
#
loop_
_entity_poly.entity_id
_entity_poly.type
_entity_poly.pdbx_seq_one_letter_code
_entity_poly.pdbx_strand_id
1 'polypeptide(L)'
;MLLMSCAKIGSGAGSNAQPADIYAAGPSVADVRTLFGDNNWWPGPPSFGVRPLDSASVPDTERFSITQRFLHLGSAEVLEIRYTVYDKTGSATSRMTSLQNAYGASPSSPKVGDQVLYYGLLSSGGAPYITRTFVRLGQIVTELLWTRKDGIPTVAQLGKNAAKVVDGLKKVTTGKVHRSPRAVDETRLPPPGLDITFLGSAQLPVEAWLVMADVGIPEPVLNLLHNDGVTDFVFGDYALNTDTHMEVRTALLTFSTSTAAADWVSTFSNSGPDQSGIAGSYIDSLGVYHYLFASGTHGAMLVCSSTAAAEAASRACESPMVRTAISWKLGLGG
;
A
#
# COMPACT_ATOMS: atom_id res chain seq x y z
N MET A 1 9.49 6.20 -18.34
CA MET A 1 9.98 7.44 -17.69
C MET A 1 9.73 7.31 -16.19
N LEU A 2 10.49 8.02 -15.37
CA LEU A 2 10.73 7.76 -13.94
C LEU A 2 9.46 7.64 -13.08
N LEU A 3 9.47 6.75 -12.07
CA LEU A 3 8.68 6.99 -10.85
C LEU A 3 9.29 8.25 -10.21
N MET A 4 8.68 9.40 -10.44
CA MET A 4 9.17 10.68 -9.90
C MET A 4 8.73 10.82 -8.46
N SER A 5 9.41 10.20 -7.51
CA SER A 5 9.33 10.65 -6.13
C SER A 5 10.00 12.03 -6.04
N CYS A 6 9.23 13.10 -5.80
CA CYS A 6 9.78 14.43 -5.53
C CYS A 6 10.43 14.53 -4.13
N ALA A 7 10.34 13.46 -3.35
CA ALA A 7 10.99 13.36 -2.06
C ALA A 7 12.49 13.05 -2.22
N LYS A 8 13.32 13.78 -1.49
CA LYS A 8 14.76 13.52 -1.40
C LYS A 8 15.00 12.11 -0.85
N ILE A 9 15.26 11.14 -1.73
CA ILE A 9 15.89 9.88 -1.35
C ILE A 9 17.29 10.24 -0.86
N GLY A 10 17.52 10.16 0.45
CA GLY A 10 18.79 10.54 1.06
C GLY A 10 19.98 9.93 0.33
N SER A 11 20.99 10.77 0.04
CA SER A 11 22.25 10.39 -0.61
C SER A 11 23.16 9.68 0.40
N GLY A 12 22.82 8.44 0.74
CA GLY A 12 23.70 7.52 1.46
C GLY A 12 24.40 6.58 0.48
N ALA A 13 25.66 6.25 0.73
CA ALA A 13 26.37 5.21 -0.01
C ALA A 13 25.77 3.84 0.32
N GLY A 14 24.81 3.39 -0.48
CA GLY A 14 24.14 2.12 -0.23
C GLY A 14 22.90 1.90 -1.08
N SER A 15 22.86 0.79 -1.83
CA SER A 15 21.76 0.29 -2.68
C SER A 15 21.16 1.32 -3.64
N ASN A 16 21.34 1.11 -4.95
CA ASN A 16 20.68 1.94 -5.98
C ASN A 16 19.19 1.61 -6.17
N ALA A 17 18.63 0.69 -5.36
CA ALA A 17 17.25 0.25 -5.47
C ALA A 17 16.29 1.43 -5.31
N GLN A 18 15.42 1.62 -6.29
CA GLN A 18 14.34 2.59 -6.24
C GLN A 18 13.09 1.96 -5.60
N PRO A 19 12.16 2.76 -5.05
CA PRO A 19 10.84 2.31 -4.62
C PRO A 19 10.16 1.36 -5.62
N ALA A 20 10.27 1.69 -6.91
CA ALA A 20 9.80 0.90 -8.05
C ALA A 20 10.32 -0.54 -8.06
N ASP A 21 11.63 -0.70 -7.86
CA ASP A 21 12.31 -1.99 -7.98
C ASP A 21 11.93 -2.90 -6.82
N ILE A 22 11.77 -2.30 -5.63
CA ILE A 22 11.34 -3.01 -4.42
C ILE A 22 9.88 -3.44 -4.53
N TYR A 23 8.99 -2.56 -4.98
CA TYR A 23 7.59 -2.92 -5.22
C TYR A 23 7.46 -4.04 -6.26
N ALA A 24 8.19 -3.93 -7.37
CA ALA A 24 8.20 -4.94 -8.45
C ALA A 24 8.74 -6.32 -8.02
N ALA A 25 9.57 -6.35 -6.97
CA ALA A 25 10.18 -7.56 -6.45
C ALA A 25 9.32 -8.30 -5.44
N GLY A 26 8.26 -7.67 -4.94
CA GLY A 26 7.31 -8.32 -4.04
C GLY A 26 6.47 -9.39 -4.74
N PRO A 27 5.80 -10.26 -3.96
CA PRO A 27 4.96 -11.30 -4.53
C PRO A 27 3.77 -10.68 -5.27
N SER A 28 3.37 -11.30 -6.38
CA SER A 28 2.09 -10.99 -7.02
C SER A 28 0.92 -11.61 -6.23
N VAL A 29 -0.31 -11.17 -6.52
CA VAL A 29 -1.51 -11.86 -5.98
C VAL A 29 -1.53 -13.34 -6.34
N ALA A 30 -1.08 -13.71 -7.54
CA ALA A 30 -1.00 -15.11 -7.96
C ALA A 30 0.02 -15.91 -7.13
N ASP A 31 1.16 -15.30 -6.78
CA ASP A 31 2.13 -15.91 -5.86
C ASP A 31 1.53 -16.13 -4.48
N VAL A 32 0.79 -15.14 -3.94
CA VAL A 32 0.10 -15.23 -2.65
C VAL A 32 -0.94 -16.35 -2.68
N ARG A 33 -1.83 -16.36 -3.68
CA ARG A 33 -2.85 -17.40 -3.84
C ARG A 33 -2.24 -18.80 -3.91
N THR A 34 -1.14 -18.95 -4.66
CA THR A 34 -0.39 -20.21 -4.73
C THR A 34 0.28 -20.57 -3.41
N LEU A 35 0.84 -19.59 -2.70
CA LEU A 35 1.56 -19.81 -1.43
C LEU A 35 0.63 -20.32 -0.33
N PHE A 36 -0.60 -19.78 -0.26
CA PHE A 36 -1.61 -20.15 0.73
C PHE A 36 -2.61 -21.20 0.25
N GLY A 37 -2.61 -21.53 -1.05
CA GLY A 37 -3.51 -22.51 -1.64
C GLY A 37 -4.97 -22.06 -1.68
N ASP A 38 -5.21 -20.76 -1.80
CA ASP A 38 -6.53 -20.14 -1.74
C ASP A 38 -6.65 -18.98 -2.72
N ASN A 39 -7.73 -18.91 -3.50
CA ASN A 39 -7.98 -17.86 -4.48
C ASN A 39 -8.64 -16.60 -3.89
N ASN A 40 -9.11 -16.65 -2.64
CA ASN A 40 -9.78 -15.53 -1.97
C ASN A 40 -8.81 -14.45 -1.46
N TRP A 41 -7.52 -14.56 -1.76
CA TRP A 41 -6.55 -13.49 -1.50
C TRP A 41 -6.62 -12.41 -2.57
N TRP A 42 -6.79 -11.18 -2.13
CA TRP A 42 -6.92 -9.98 -2.95
C TRP A 42 -5.84 -8.97 -2.60
N PRO A 43 -5.23 -8.28 -3.58
CA PRO A 43 -4.26 -7.24 -3.30
C PRO A 43 -4.96 -5.99 -2.75
N GLY A 44 -4.31 -5.29 -1.82
CA GLY A 44 -4.65 -3.92 -1.46
C GLY A 44 -3.73 -2.91 -2.15
N PRO A 45 -4.06 -1.61 -2.06
CA PRO A 45 -3.15 -0.57 -2.52
C PRO A 45 -1.82 -0.63 -1.72
N PRO A 46 -0.66 -0.44 -2.36
CA PRO A 46 0.58 -0.29 -1.63
C PRO A 46 0.63 1.05 -0.89
N SER A 47 1.51 1.13 0.11
CA SER A 47 1.92 2.38 0.74
C SER A 47 3.41 2.62 0.48
N PHE A 48 3.74 3.83 0.04
CA PHE A 48 5.10 4.29 -0.23
C PHE A 48 5.57 5.18 0.92
N GLY A 49 6.17 4.56 1.93
CA GLY A 49 6.77 5.22 3.09
C GLY A 49 8.02 6.03 2.73
N VAL A 50 7.83 7.15 2.03
CA VAL A 50 8.85 8.09 1.62
C VAL A 50 8.59 9.41 2.34
N ARG A 51 9.65 10.09 2.80
CA ARG A 51 9.50 11.43 3.39
C ARG A 51 8.78 12.37 2.41
N PRO A 52 7.88 13.26 2.85
CA PRO A 52 7.70 13.71 4.21
C PRO A 52 6.80 12.82 5.07
N LEU A 53 6.17 11.78 4.51
CA LEU A 53 5.29 10.86 5.25
C LEU A 53 6.02 10.33 6.48
N ASP A 54 5.40 10.49 7.66
CA ASP A 54 5.92 10.07 8.95
C ASP A 54 7.35 10.56 9.26
N SER A 55 7.81 11.65 8.66
CA SER A 55 9.19 12.11 8.77
C SER A 55 9.66 12.36 10.21
N ALA A 56 8.74 12.66 11.14
CA ALA A 56 9.03 12.81 12.56
C ALA A 56 9.30 11.49 13.29
N SER A 57 8.73 10.37 12.81
CA SER A 57 8.84 9.04 13.44
C SER A 57 9.77 8.09 12.68
N VAL A 58 10.07 8.38 11.40
CA VAL A 58 10.97 7.60 10.55
C VAL A 58 12.43 7.99 10.81
N PRO A 59 13.31 7.06 11.26
CA PRO A 59 14.73 7.34 11.47
C PRO A 59 15.44 7.83 10.20
N ASP A 60 16.43 8.72 10.31
CA ASP A 60 17.22 9.21 9.17
C ASP A 60 18.02 8.11 8.43
N THR A 61 18.18 6.95 9.07
CA THR A 61 18.84 5.78 8.46
C THR A 61 17.92 5.00 7.53
N GLU A 62 16.60 5.20 7.61
CA GLU A 62 15.62 4.65 6.67
C GLU A 62 15.51 5.58 5.47
N ARG A 63 15.81 5.07 4.27
CA ARG A 63 15.70 5.83 3.03
C ARG A 63 14.26 5.89 2.53
N PHE A 64 13.59 4.74 2.56
CA PHE A 64 12.17 4.59 2.26
C PHE A 64 11.69 3.21 2.71
N SER A 65 10.37 3.04 2.77
CA SER A 65 9.72 1.74 2.85
C SER A 65 8.58 1.57 1.85
N ILE A 66 8.27 0.32 1.53
CA ILE A 66 7.15 -0.07 0.67
C ILE A 66 6.35 -1.12 1.40
N THR A 67 5.06 -0.88 1.62
CA THR A 67 4.15 -1.85 2.21
C THR A 67 3.22 -2.39 1.13
N GLN A 68 3.13 -3.70 1.03
CA GLN A 68 2.16 -4.42 0.20
C GLN A 68 1.22 -5.19 1.13
N ARG A 69 -0.08 -5.07 0.90
CA ARG A 69 -1.10 -5.74 1.69
C ARG A 69 -1.92 -6.67 0.81
N PHE A 70 -2.27 -7.82 1.36
CA PHE A 70 -3.20 -8.78 0.78
C PHE A 70 -4.25 -9.12 1.83
N LEU A 71 -5.51 -9.06 1.44
CA LEU A 71 -6.65 -9.40 2.28
C LEU A 71 -7.23 -10.74 1.83
N HIS A 72 -7.63 -11.56 2.79
CA HIS A 72 -8.43 -12.74 2.51
C HIS A 72 -9.92 -12.38 2.59
N LEU A 73 -10.65 -12.60 1.50
CA LEU A 73 -12.08 -12.30 1.48
C LEU A 73 -12.88 -13.28 2.34
N GLY A 74 -13.81 -12.73 3.13
CA GLY A 74 -14.66 -13.51 4.02
C GLY A 74 -14.01 -13.90 5.35
N SER A 75 -12.81 -13.36 5.66
CA SER A 75 -12.17 -13.57 6.96
C SER A 75 -11.40 -12.33 7.44
N ALA A 76 -10.85 -12.41 8.66
CA ALA A 76 -9.96 -11.39 9.22
C ALA A 76 -8.48 -11.64 8.88
N GLU A 77 -8.19 -12.53 7.92
CA GLU A 77 -6.82 -12.87 7.53
C GLU A 77 -6.23 -11.80 6.60
N VAL A 78 -5.01 -11.40 6.95
CA VAL A 78 -4.25 -10.34 6.30
C VAL A 78 -2.81 -10.80 6.19
N LEU A 79 -2.24 -10.60 5.02
CA LEU A 79 -0.81 -10.65 4.81
C LEU A 79 -0.32 -9.26 4.49
N GLU A 80 0.54 -8.72 5.32
CA GLU A 80 1.21 -7.45 5.09
C GLU A 80 2.71 -7.69 4.98
N ILE A 81 3.31 -7.11 3.94
CA ILE A 81 4.74 -7.22 3.68
C ILE A 81 5.30 -5.81 3.57
N ARG A 82 6.15 -5.43 4.51
CA ARG A 82 6.87 -4.16 4.51
C ARG A 82 8.33 -4.38 4.16
N TYR A 83 8.79 -3.70 3.12
CA TYR A 83 10.20 -3.63 2.76
C TYR A 83 10.76 -2.28 3.20
N THR A 84 11.74 -2.28 4.10
CA THR A 84 12.43 -1.06 4.52
C THR A 84 13.86 -1.07 3.99
N VAL A 85 14.23 -0.02 3.25
CA VAL A 85 15.59 0.14 2.71
C VAL A 85 16.37 1.11 3.58
N TYR A 86 17.46 0.64 4.15
CA TYR A 86 18.37 1.43 4.98
C TYR A 86 19.51 2.03 4.17
N ASP A 87 20.12 3.09 4.70
CA ASP A 87 21.32 3.73 4.15
C ASP A 87 22.52 2.78 4.02
N LYS A 88 22.67 1.84 4.97
CA LYS A 88 23.75 0.84 4.98
C LYS A 88 23.35 -0.45 5.67
N THR A 89 24.08 -1.52 5.37
CA THR A 89 23.88 -2.85 5.97
C THR A 89 24.00 -2.80 7.49
N GLY A 90 24.90 -1.95 8.03
CA GLY A 90 25.03 -1.74 9.46
C GLY A 90 23.74 -1.24 10.12
N SER A 91 23.02 -0.31 9.50
CA SER A 91 21.74 0.21 10.01
C SER A 91 20.65 -0.86 9.96
N ALA A 92 20.58 -1.64 8.88
CA ALA A 92 19.67 -2.78 8.77
C ALA A 92 19.97 -3.86 9.84
N THR A 93 21.24 -4.16 10.11
CA THR A 93 21.65 -5.08 11.18
C THR A 93 21.25 -4.54 12.56
N SER A 94 21.47 -3.26 12.83
CA SER A 94 21.04 -2.62 14.07
C SER A 94 19.53 -2.74 14.26
N ARG A 95 18.73 -2.54 13.20
CA ARG A 95 17.28 -2.75 13.25
C ARG A 95 16.92 -4.19 13.64
N MET A 96 17.55 -5.19 13.03
CA MET A 96 17.33 -6.61 13.37
C MET A 96 17.65 -6.89 14.85
N THR A 97 18.76 -6.35 15.35
CA THR A 97 19.13 -6.47 16.78
C THR A 97 18.08 -5.81 17.68
N SER A 98 17.61 -4.60 17.35
CA SER A 98 16.54 -3.93 18.10
C SER A 98 15.24 -4.74 18.11
N LEU A 99 14.85 -5.32 16.97
CA LEU A 99 13.68 -6.20 16.88
C LEU A 99 13.86 -7.45 17.75
N GLN A 100 15.04 -8.05 17.73
CA GLN A 100 15.35 -9.21 18.57
C GLN A 100 15.31 -8.86 20.06
N ASN A 101 15.78 -7.69 20.45
CA ASN A 101 15.69 -7.23 21.84
C ASN A 101 14.23 -6.95 22.25
N ALA A 102 13.41 -6.42 21.34
CA ALA A 102 12.01 -6.07 21.62
C ALA A 102 11.10 -7.31 21.74
N TYR A 103 11.30 -8.31 20.88
CA TYR A 103 10.45 -9.51 20.84
C TYR A 103 11.08 -10.74 21.51
N GLY A 104 12.34 -10.65 21.95
CA GLY A 104 13.07 -11.73 22.60
C GLY A 104 13.64 -12.77 21.63
N ALA A 105 13.92 -13.96 22.18
CA ALA A 105 14.55 -15.04 21.43
C ALA A 105 13.68 -15.52 20.25
N SER A 106 14.33 -15.71 19.11
CA SER A 106 13.72 -16.27 17.90
C SER A 106 14.31 -17.64 17.61
N PRO A 107 13.54 -18.59 17.02
CA PRO A 107 14.10 -19.76 16.37
C PRO A 107 15.21 -19.39 15.38
N SER A 108 16.23 -20.24 15.29
CA SER A 108 17.41 -20.01 14.43
C SER A 108 17.29 -20.64 13.04
N SER A 109 16.25 -21.44 12.80
CA SER A 109 15.99 -22.14 11.54
C SER A 109 14.49 -22.12 11.21
N PRO A 110 14.12 -22.21 9.92
CA PRO A 110 15.00 -22.25 8.74
C PRO A 110 15.72 -20.91 8.49
N LYS A 111 16.79 -20.93 7.69
CA LYS A 111 17.54 -19.71 7.35
C LYS A 111 16.96 -19.06 6.09
N VAL A 112 16.76 -17.75 6.14
CA VAL A 112 16.31 -16.94 5.00
C VAL A 112 17.10 -15.62 5.01
N GLY A 113 17.54 -15.17 3.84
CA GLY A 113 18.38 -13.97 3.72
C GLY A 113 19.70 -14.09 4.47
N ASP A 114 20.24 -12.95 4.90
CA ASP A 114 21.46 -12.88 5.71
C ASP A 114 21.16 -13.12 7.19
N GLN A 115 19.96 -12.74 7.64
CA GLN A 115 19.46 -12.90 9.01
C GLN A 115 17.93 -13.01 8.98
N VAL A 116 17.36 -13.83 9.85
CA VAL A 116 15.91 -14.01 9.98
C VAL A 116 15.47 -14.13 11.43
N LEU A 117 14.30 -13.60 11.75
CA LEU A 117 13.62 -13.71 13.05
C LEU A 117 12.16 -14.13 12.85
N TYR A 118 11.66 -15.03 13.70
CA TYR A 118 10.30 -15.58 13.65
C TYR A 118 9.59 -15.38 15.00
N TYR A 119 8.43 -14.74 15.00
CA TYR A 119 7.65 -14.37 16.19
C TYR A 119 6.15 -14.66 16.04
N GLY A 120 5.43 -14.61 17.16
CA GLY A 120 3.99 -14.92 17.22
C GLY A 120 3.69 -16.41 17.24
N LEU A 121 4.69 -17.23 17.60
CA LEU A 121 4.62 -18.70 17.61
C LEU A 121 3.94 -19.27 18.88
N LEU A 122 3.61 -18.40 19.82
CA LEU A 122 2.95 -18.74 21.08
C LEU A 122 1.75 -17.81 21.20
N SER A 123 0.55 -18.35 21.34
CA SER A 123 -0.63 -17.57 21.74
C SER A 123 -1.30 -18.25 22.93
N SER A 124 -1.80 -17.42 23.85
CA SER A 124 -2.78 -17.77 24.88
C SER A 124 -4.20 -17.31 24.51
N GLY A 125 -4.40 -16.78 23.29
CA GLY A 125 -5.64 -16.16 22.82
C GLY A 125 -6.20 -16.80 21.56
N GLY A 126 -7.50 -16.56 21.30
CA GLY A 126 -8.20 -17.01 20.10
C GLY A 126 -7.81 -16.23 18.84
N ALA A 127 -8.35 -16.65 17.70
CA ALA A 127 -8.13 -16.01 16.40
C ALA A 127 -8.51 -14.50 16.41
N PRO A 128 -7.85 -13.65 15.59
CA PRO A 128 -6.80 -14.01 14.65
C PRO A 128 -5.42 -14.20 15.30
N TYR A 129 -4.71 -15.27 14.92
CA TYR A 129 -3.33 -15.53 15.31
C TYR A 129 -2.38 -14.66 14.48
N ILE A 130 -1.57 -13.84 15.14
CA ILE A 130 -0.68 -12.89 14.47
C ILE A 130 0.75 -13.39 14.54
N THR A 131 1.38 -13.57 13.38
CA THR A 131 2.81 -13.90 13.27
C THR A 131 3.58 -12.79 12.60
N ARG A 132 4.85 -12.66 12.98
CA ARG A 132 5.78 -11.69 12.40
C ARG A 132 7.06 -12.40 12.00
N THR A 133 7.47 -12.24 10.74
CA THR A 133 8.76 -12.72 10.27
C THR A 133 9.58 -11.55 9.76
N PHE A 134 10.79 -11.39 10.27
CA PHE A 134 11.72 -10.36 9.82
C PHE A 134 12.87 -11.00 9.07
N VAL A 135 13.19 -10.53 7.87
CA VAL A 135 14.34 -10.98 7.09
C VAL A 135 15.19 -9.80 6.72
N ARG A 136 16.51 -9.90 6.93
CA ARG A 136 17.48 -8.95 6.39
C ARG A 136 18.15 -9.52 5.15
N LEU A 137 18.21 -8.73 4.08
CA LEU A 137 19.01 -9.01 2.88
C LEU A 137 19.79 -7.75 2.50
N GLY A 138 21.10 -7.74 2.80
CA GLY A 138 21.93 -6.56 2.67
C GLY A 138 21.38 -5.39 3.50
N GLN A 139 20.96 -4.34 2.80
CA GLN A 139 20.42 -3.10 3.37
C GLN A 139 18.89 -3.10 3.52
N ILE A 140 18.23 -4.17 3.11
CA ILE A 140 16.77 -4.29 3.12
C ILE A 140 16.37 -5.13 4.32
N VAL A 141 15.40 -4.65 5.10
CA VAL A 141 14.69 -5.45 6.11
C VAL A 141 13.26 -5.64 5.61
N THR A 142 12.84 -6.88 5.48
CA THR A 142 11.47 -7.26 5.15
C THR A 142 10.76 -7.71 6.43
N GLU A 143 9.62 -7.11 6.74
CA GLU A 143 8.67 -7.59 7.73
C GLU A 143 7.50 -8.25 7.01
N LEU A 144 7.17 -9.47 7.40
CA LEU A 144 5.96 -10.17 7.00
C LEU A 144 5.08 -10.30 8.23
N LEU A 145 3.97 -9.60 8.25
CA LEU A 145 2.91 -9.77 9.23
C LEU A 145 1.82 -10.63 8.59
N TRP A 146 1.47 -11.74 9.25
CA TRP A 146 0.42 -12.63 8.79
C TRP A 146 -0.56 -12.90 9.92
N THR A 147 -1.80 -12.46 9.72
CA THR A 147 -2.93 -12.79 10.60
C THR A 147 -3.67 -14.01 10.03
N ARG A 148 -3.96 -14.97 10.91
CA ARG A 148 -4.60 -16.24 10.54
C ARG A 148 -5.82 -16.53 11.37
N LYS A 149 -6.81 -17.16 10.76
CA LYS A 149 -7.98 -17.67 11.50
C LYS A 149 -7.76 -19.08 12.06
N ASP A 150 -7.01 -19.93 11.33
CA ASP A 150 -6.93 -21.38 11.59
C ASP A 150 -5.67 -21.85 12.35
N GLY A 151 -5.30 -21.15 13.43
CA GLY A 151 -4.21 -21.55 14.32
C GLY A 151 -2.83 -20.97 13.97
N ILE A 152 -1.89 -21.18 14.89
CA ILE A 152 -0.51 -20.67 14.78
C ILE A 152 0.26 -21.48 13.70
N PRO A 153 0.89 -20.82 12.71
CA PRO A 153 1.70 -21.51 11.71
C PRO A 153 2.99 -22.08 12.33
N THR A 154 3.50 -23.15 11.71
CA THR A 154 4.80 -23.71 12.09
C THR A 154 5.94 -22.80 11.63
N VAL A 155 7.10 -22.87 12.31
CA VAL A 155 8.31 -22.14 11.91
C VAL A 155 8.75 -22.50 10.48
N ALA A 156 8.55 -23.76 10.07
CA ALA A 156 8.83 -24.20 8.71
C ALA A 156 7.93 -23.50 7.66
N GLN A 157 6.64 -23.30 7.97
CA GLN A 157 5.73 -22.53 7.11
C GLN A 157 6.14 -21.07 7.03
N LEU A 158 6.47 -20.43 8.16
CA LEU A 158 6.98 -19.06 8.16
C LEU A 158 8.26 -18.92 7.32
N GLY A 159 9.16 -19.90 7.42
CA GLY A 159 10.36 -19.98 6.60
C GLY A 159 10.10 -20.08 5.10
N LYS A 160 9.16 -20.93 4.69
CA LYS A 160 8.74 -21.06 3.28
C LYS A 160 8.18 -19.75 2.76
N ASN A 161 7.32 -19.09 3.53
CA ASN A 161 6.70 -17.82 3.16
C ASN A 161 7.76 -16.71 3.02
N ALA A 162 8.64 -16.58 4.01
CA ALA A 162 9.74 -15.62 3.99
C ALA A 162 10.71 -15.85 2.82
N ALA A 163 11.05 -17.11 2.52
CA ALA A 163 11.91 -17.43 1.39
C ALA A 163 11.30 -17.01 0.05
N LYS A 164 9.98 -17.21 -0.13
CA LYS A 164 9.26 -16.80 -1.34
C LYS A 164 9.24 -15.29 -1.50
N VAL A 165 8.96 -14.55 -0.43
CA VAL A 165 8.92 -13.07 -0.44
C VAL A 165 10.29 -12.47 -0.75
N VAL A 166 11.36 -13.05 -0.21
CA VAL A 166 12.72 -12.50 -0.35
C VAL A 166 13.40 -12.92 -1.65
N ASP A 167 12.92 -13.96 -2.35
CA ASP A 167 13.50 -14.42 -3.61
C ASP A 167 13.50 -13.32 -4.70
N GLY A 168 12.41 -12.54 -4.79
CA GLY A 168 12.35 -11.40 -5.69
C GLY A 168 13.37 -10.30 -5.35
N LEU A 169 13.60 -10.03 -4.07
CA LEU A 169 14.56 -9.01 -3.62
C LEU A 169 16.01 -9.36 -3.98
N LYS A 170 16.37 -10.65 -4.02
CA LYS A 170 17.71 -11.07 -4.48
C LYS A 170 17.99 -10.62 -5.93
N LYS A 171 16.94 -10.54 -6.76
CA LYS A 171 17.06 -10.02 -8.13
C LYS A 171 17.27 -8.51 -8.12
N VAL A 172 16.68 -7.78 -7.17
CA VAL A 172 16.88 -6.31 -7.02
C VAL A 172 18.31 -6.02 -6.60
N THR A 173 18.80 -6.71 -5.57
CA THR A 173 20.15 -6.49 -5.03
C THR A 173 21.26 -6.88 -6.01
N THR A 174 20.95 -7.73 -6.98
CA THR A 174 21.87 -8.09 -8.09
C THR A 174 21.68 -7.23 -9.35
N GLY A 175 20.79 -6.22 -9.32
CA GLY A 175 20.55 -5.30 -10.44
C GLY A 175 19.82 -5.93 -11.63
N LYS A 176 19.16 -7.09 -11.44
CA LYS A 176 18.52 -7.88 -12.52
C LYS A 176 17.02 -7.67 -12.63
N VAL A 177 16.41 -6.81 -11.81
CA VAL A 177 14.96 -6.58 -11.89
C VAL A 177 14.59 -5.76 -13.11
N HIS A 178 13.67 -6.31 -13.88
CA HIS A 178 13.03 -5.64 -15.00
C HIS A 178 11.75 -5.02 -14.45
N ARG A 179 11.61 -3.69 -14.60
CA ARG A 179 10.49 -2.92 -14.06
C ARG A 179 9.16 -3.50 -14.54
N SER A 180 8.34 -3.93 -13.59
CA SER A 180 6.92 -4.21 -13.74
C SER A 180 6.29 -3.75 -12.43
N PRO A 181 5.40 -2.74 -12.40
CA PRO A 181 4.38 -2.47 -13.42
C PRO A 181 4.74 -1.40 -14.46
N ARG A 182 3.85 -1.27 -15.45
CA ARG A 182 3.84 -0.20 -16.47
C ARG A 182 3.89 1.17 -15.79
N ALA A 183 4.69 2.08 -16.33
CA ALA A 183 4.73 3.47 -15.85
C ALA A 183 3.34 4.11 -15.98
N VAL A 184 2.91 4.77 -14.91
CA VAL A 184 1.68 5.56 -14.86
C VAL A 184 1.89 6.84 -15.68
N ASP A 185 0.85 7.25 -16.40
CA ASP A 185 0.80 8.56 -17.06
C ASP A 185 0.52 9.63 -16.02
N GLU A 186 1.47 10.57 -15.83
CA GLU A 186 1.38 11.64 -14.83
C GLU A 186 0.15 12.54 -15.04
N THR A 187 -0.36 12.64 -16.26
CA THR A 187 -1.58 13.42 -16.55
C THR A 187 -2.84 12.81 -15.93
N ARG A 188 -2.77 11.55 -15.51
CA ARG A 188 -3.85 10.83 -14.85
C ARG A 188 -3.77 10.91 -13.33
N LEU A 189 -2.72 11.54 -12.77
CA LEU A 189 -2.57 11.73 -11.34
C LEU A 189 -3.06 13.13 -10.94
N PRO A 190 -3.41 13.36 -9.66
CA PRO A 190 -3.58 14.70 -9.13
C PRO A 190 -2.42 15.62 -9.55
N PRO A 191 -2.70 16.83 -10.08
CA PRO A 191 -1.65 17.74 -10.47
C PRO A 191 -0.81 18.14 -9.25
N PRO A 192 0.51 18.39 -9.42
CA PRO A 192 1.35 18.89 -8.35
C PRO A 192 0.75 20.14 -7.72
N GLY A 193 0.68 20.17 -6.38
CA GLY A 193 0.03 21.25 -5.64
C GLY A 193 0.65 21.48 -4.26
N LEU A 194 0.11 22.47 -3.54
CA LEU A 194 0.57 22.81 -2.19
C LEU A 194 -0.02 21.90 -1.11
N ASP A 195 -1.05 21.12 -1.44
CA ASP A 195 -1.82 20.34 -0.48
C ASP A 195 -1.24 18.95 -0.22
N ILE A 196 -0.66 18.32 -1.25
CA ILE A 196 -0.15 16.94 -1.20
C ILE A 196 1.23 16.81 -1.84
N THR A 197 2.06 15.93 -1.31
CA THR A 197 3.38 15.59 -1.87
C THR A 197 3.37 14.16 -2.38
N PHE A 198 3.71 13.96 -3.66
CA PHE A 198 3.74 12.64 -4.30
C PHE A 198 4.82 11.72 -3.74
N LEU A 199 4.42 10.49 -3.41
CA LEU A 199 5.28 9.43 -2.85
C LEU A 199 5.53 8.30 -3.85
N GLY A 200 4.50 7.89 -4.60
CA GLY A 200 4.58 6.82 -5.59
C GLY A 200 3.27 6.57 -6.34
N SER A 201 3.34 5.74 -7.38
CA SER A 201 2.16 5.39 -8.20
C SER A 201 2.30 4.02 -8.84
N ALA A 202 1.19 3.37 -9.13
CA ALA A 202 1.16 2.09 -9.86
C ALA A 202 -0.14 1.95 -10.66
N GLN A 203 -0.11 1.14 -11.73
CA GLN A 203 -1.35 0.57 -12.27
C GLN A 203 -1.70 -0.66 -11.44
N LEU A 204 -2.90 -0.71 -10.89
CA LEU A 204 -3.35 -1.80 -10.03
C LEU A 204 -4.60 -2.47 -10.62
N PRO A 205 -4.80 -3.78 -10.39
CA PRO A 205 -6.05 -4.43 -10.76
C PRO A 205 -7.20 -3.88 -9.91
N VAL A 206 -8.41 -3.89 -10.45
CA VAL A 206 -9.59 -3.28 -9.81
C VAL A 206 -9.93 -3.89 -8.44
N GLU A 207 -9.52 -5.13 -8.16
CA GLU A 207 -9.61 -5.75 -6.83
C GLU A 207 -8.92 -4.91 -5.73
N ALA A 208 -7.81 -4.24 -6.06
CA ALA A 208 -7.14 -3.35 -5.10
C ALA A 208 -7.94 -2.08 -4.82
N TRP A 209 -8.76 -1.62 -5.77
CA TRP A 209 -9.70 -0.52 -5.52
C TRP A 209 -10.80 -0.98 -4.54
N LEU A 210 -11.33 -2.19 -4.71
CA LEU A 210 -12.35 -2.74 -3.81
C LEU A 210 -11.84 -2.87 -2.37
N VAL A 211 -10.56 -3.24 -2.21
CA VAL A 211 -9.88 -3.23 -0.91
C VAL A 211 -9.66 -1.80 -0.40
N MET A 212 -9.24 -0.87 -1.25
CA MET A 212 -9.02 0.53 -0.88
C MET A 212 -10.32 1.22 -0.42
N ALA A 213 -11.43 0.92 -1.06
CA ALA A 213 -12.75 1.47 -0.77
C ALA A 213 -13.48 0.73 0.38
N ASP A 214 -12.86 -0.29 0.97
CA ASP A 214 -13.43 -1.15 2.02
C ASP A 214 -14.82 -1.71 1.66
N VAL A 215 -14.95 -2.26 0.45
CA VAL A 215 -16.22 -2.79 -0.03
C VAL A 215 -16.55 -4.09 0.71
N GLY A 216 -17.54 -4.05 1.60
CA GLY A 216 -17.93 -5.20 2.43
C GLY A 216 -18.40 -6.44 1.65
N ILE A 217 -19.03 -6.26 0.48
CA ILE A 217 -19.39 -7.36 -0.43
C ILE A 217 -18.80 -7.05 -1.82
N PRO A 218 -17.56 -7.50 -2.10
CA PRO A 218 -16.82 -7.01 -3.26
C PRO A 218 -17.24 -7.63 -4.59
N GLU A 219 -17.79 -8.85 -4.61
CA GLU A 219 -18.09 -9.57 -5.87
C GLU A 219 -19.15 -8.87 -6.75
N PRO A 220 -20.29 -8.38 -6.24
CA PRO A 220 -21.26 -7.64 -7.05
C PRO A 220 -20.68 -6.34 -7.60
N VAL A 221 -19.87 -5.65 -6.80
CA VAL A 221 -19.23 -4.39 -7.22
C VAL A 221 -18.15 -4.65 -8.27
N LEU A 222 -17.37 -5.72 -8.13
CA LEU A 222 -16.40 -6.14 -9.14
C LEU A 222 -17.09 -6.41 -10.48
N ASN A 223 -18.21 -7.14 -10.47
CA ASN A 223 -18.97 -7.43 -11.68
C ASN A 223 -19.55 -6.16 -12.31
N LEU A 224 -20.05 -5.22 -11.49
CA LEU A 224 -20.52 -3.93 -11.97
C LEU A 224 -19.39 -3.16 -12.69
N LEU A 225 -18.23 -3.03 -12.06
CA LEU A 225 -17.06 -2.35 -12.63
C LEU A 225 -16.59 -3.00 -13.93
N HIS A 226 -16.53 -4.34 -13.97
CA HIS A 226 -16.18 -5.06 -15.20
C HIS A 226 -17.20 -4.84 -16.33
N ASN A 227 -18.50 -4.82 -16.01
CA ASN A 227 -19.55 -4.52 -16.99
C ASN A 227 -19.42 -3.09 -17.56
N ASP A 228 -18.91 -2.16 -16.75
CA ASP A 228 -18.60 -0.80 -17.19
C ASP A 228 -17.23 -0.66 -17.88
N GLY A 229 -16.50 -1.77 -18.07
CA GLY A 229 -15.22 -1.85 -18.75
C GLY A 229 -14.00 -1.52 -17.88
N VAL A 230 -14.16 -1.47 -16.55
CA VAL A 230 -13.09 -1.17 -15.60
C VAL A 230 -12.42 -2.47 -15.15
N THR A 231 -11.17 -2.70 -15.60
CA THR A 231 -10.36 -3.88 -15.19
C THR A 231 -9.18 -3.51 -14.29
N ASP A 232 -8.74 -2.26 -14.38
CA ASP A 232 -7.60 -1.73 -13.62
C ASP A 232 -7.83 -0.25 -13.31
N PHE A 233 -6.95 0.32 -12.50
CA PHE A 233 -6.98 1.74 -12.17
C PHE A 233 -5.58 2.31 -11.96
N VAL A 234 -5.47 3.62 -12.17
CA VAL A 234 -4.26 4.37 -11.83
C VAL A 234 -4.29 4.70 -10.35
N PHE A 235 -3.34 4.17 -9.59
CA PHE A 235 -3.13 4.47 -8.19
C PHE A 235 -2.03 5.51 -8.00
N GLY A 236 -2.27 6.47 -7.11
CA GLY A 236 -1.26 7.41 -6.64
C GLY A 236 -1.28 7.51 -5.12
N ASP A 237 -0.10 7.64 -4.53
CA ASP A 237 0.13 7.75 -3.09
C ASP A 237 0.86 9.05 -2.75
N TYR A 238 0.40 9.71 -1.70
CA TYR A 238 0.79 11.06 -1.34
C TYR A 238 0.85 11.25 0.18
N ALA A 239 1.72 12.15 0.64
CA ALA A 239 1.65 12.69 1.99
C ALA A 239 0.82 13.98 1.98
N LEU A 240 0.00 14.19 3.00
CA LEU A 240 -0.63 15.48 3.23
C LEU A 240 0.39 16.49 3.76
N ASN A 241 0.52 17.65 3.13
CA ASN A 241 1.60 18.60 3.47
C ASN A 241 1.39 19.28 4.83
N THR A 242 0.14 19.44 5.26
CA THR A 242 -0.22 20.08 6.53
C THR A 242 -0.14 19.14 7.73
N ASP A 243 -0.13 17.83 7.50
CA ASP A 243 -0.07 16.80 8.53
C ASP A 243 0.56 15.53 7.94
N THR A 244 1.86 15.34 8.19
CA THR A 244 2.64 14.28 7.56
C THR A 244 2.34 12.88 8.11
N HIS A 245 1.46 12.74 9.10
CA HIS A 245 0.91 11.45 9.53
C HIS A 245 -0.28 11.00 8.66
N MET A 246 -0.80 11.89 7.80
CA MET A 246 -1.88 11.58 6.89
C MET A 246 -1.34 11.15 5.53
N GLU A 247 -1.72 9.94 5.14
CA GLU A 247 -1.52 9.40 3.81
C GLU A 247 -2.77 9.66 2.96
N VAL A 248 -2.54 10.17 1.75
CA VAL A 248 -3.57 10.42 0.75
C VAL A 248 -3.39 9.43 -0.40
N ARG A 249 -4.33 8.51 -0.52
CA ARG A 249 -4.38 7.50 -1.58
C ARG A 249 -5.40 7.89 -2.62
N THR A 250 -5.05 7.75 -3.90
CA THR A 250 -5.92 8.13 -5.01
C THR A 250 -6.11 6.97 -5.98
N ALA A 251 -7.28 6.92 -6.60
CA ALA A 251 -7.62 5.96 -7.62
C ALA A 251 -8.34 6.65 -8.79
N LEU A 252 -7.87 6.45 -10.01
CA LEU A 252 -8.57 6.86 -11.23
C LEU A 252 -9.00 5.63 -12.04
N LEU A 253 -10.30 5.38 -12.05
CA LEU A 253 -10.96 4.34 -12.83
C LEU A 253 -11.33 4.93 -14.20
N THR A 254 -11.20 4.13 -15.26
CA THR A 254 -11.60 4.54 -16.61
C THR A 254 -12.77 3.70 -17.07
N PHE A 255 -13.94 4.32 -17.19
CA PHE A 255 -15.20 3.70 -17.58
C PHE A 255 -15.37 3.73 -19.11
N SER A 256 -16.21 2.85 -19.63
CA SER A 256 -16.53 2.81 -21.06
C SER A 256 -17.32 4.03 -21.53
N THR A 257 -18.05 4.70 -20.63
CA THR A 257 -18.87 5.88 -20.93
C THR A 257 -18.79 6.91 -19.80
N SER A 258 -19.07 8.17 -20.13
CA SER A 258 -19.16 9.24 -19.12
C SER A 258 -20.36 9.09 -18.19
N THR A 259 -21.44 8.48 -18.67
CA THR A 259 -22.62 8.17 -17.85
C THR A 259 -22.27 7.16 -16.77
N ALA A 260 -21.59 6.06 -17.12
CA ALA A 260 -21.14 5.08 -16.13
C ALA A 260 -20.19 5.69 -15.08
N ALA A 261 -19.29 6.58 -15.50
CA ALA A 261 -18.41 7.30 -14.56
C ALA A 261 -19.21 8.21 -13.60
N ALA A 262 -20.24 8.90 -14.08
CA ALA A 262 -21.09 9.75 -13.23
C ALA A 262 -21.98 8.92 -12.28
N ASP A 263 -22.55 7.82 -12.76
CA ASP A 263 -23.37 6.89 -11.98
C ASP A 263 -22.56 6.17 -10.90
N TRP A 264 -21.28 5.92 -11.16
CA TRP A 264 -20.36 5.39 -10.15
C TRP A 264 -20.23 6.34 -8.94
N VAL A 265 -20.09 7.65 -9.16
CA VAL A 265 -20.00 8.60 -8.04
C VAL A 265 -21.25 8.54 -7.17
N SER A 266 -22.44 8.55 -7.78
CA SER A 266 -23.70 8.51 -7.04
C SER A 266 -23.92 7.19 -6.30
N THR A 267 -23.40 6.08 -6.85
CA THR A 267 -23.51 4.75 -6.25
C THR A 267 -22.61 4.58 -5.01
N PHE A 268 -21.39 5.11 -5.05
CA PHE A 268 -20.38 4.87 -4.02
C PHE A 268 -20.15 6.06 -3.07
N SER A 269 -20.78 7.20 -3.32
CA SER A 269 -20.76 8.32 -2.40
C SER A 269 -21.76 8.15 -1.25
N ASN A 270 -21.33 8.41 -0.01
CA ASN A 270 -22.25 8.51 1.14
C ASN A 270 -22.96 9.88 1.22
N SER A 271 -22.53 10.84 0.41
CA SER A 271 -23.09 12.19 0.32
C SER A 271 -23.27 12.56 -1.15
N GLY A 272 -24.30 13.35 -1.47
CA GLY A 272 -24.42 13.90 -2.82
C GLY A 272 -23.24 14.83 -3.15
N PRO A 273 -22.89 15.00 -4.44
CA PRO A 273 -21.83 15.91 -4.84
C PRO A 273 -22.16 17.37 -4.49
N ASP A 274 -21.14 18.13 -4.12
CA ASP A 274 -21.24 19.57 -3.85
C ASP A 274 -21.35 20.40 -5.15
N GLN A 275 -21.29 21.74 -5.03
CA GLN A 275 -21.35 22.64 -6.20
C GLN A 275 -20.20 22.46 -7.18
N SER A 276 -19.08 21.87 -6.75
CA SER A 276 -17.93 21.55 -7.61
C SER A 276 -18.05 20.15 -8.23
N GLY A 277 -19.11 19.41 -7.90
CA GLY A 277 -19.30 18.03 -8.33
C GLY A 277 -18.45 17.03 -7.55
N ILE A 278 -18.02 17.38 -6.33
CA ILE A 278 -17.22 16.52 -5.46
C ILE A 278 -18.11 15.97 -4.34
N ALA A 279 -18.20 14.64 -4.23
CA ALA A 279 -18.89 13.97 -3.16
C ALA A 279 -17.90 13.60 -2.05
N GLY A 280 -17.93 14.33 -0.93
CA GLY A 280 -17.01 14.15 0.20
C GLY A 280 -17.74 13.66 1.46
N SER A 281 -17.17 12.66 2.14
CA SER A 281 -17.71 12.14 3.41
C SER A 281 -16.62 11.60 4.32
N TYR A 282 -16.80 11.75 5.63
CA TYR A 282 -16.03 11.02 6.62
C TYR A 282 -16.69 9.67 6.90
N ILE A 283 -15.91 8.60 6.93
CA ILE A 283 -16.37 7.22 7.15
C ILE A 283 -16.04 6.84 8.60
N ASP A 284 -16.99 7.04 9.51
CA ASP A 284 -16.77 6.84 10.95
C ASP A 284 -16.25 5.44 11.30
N SER A 285 -16.75 4.40 10.63
CA SER A 285 -16.35 3.01 10.88
C SER A 285 -14.90 2.69 10.51
N LEU A 286 -14.30 3.51 9.64
CA LEU A 286 -12.93 3.34 9.15
C LEU A 286 -11.99 4.42 9.64
N GLY A 287 -12.54 5.53 10.14
CA GLY A 287 -11.77 6.70 10.53
C GLY A 287 -11.05 7.34 9.35
N VAL A 288 -11.67 7.42 8.18
CA VAL A 288 -11.04 7.99 6.96
C VAL A 288 -11.97 8.98 6.25
N TYR A 289 -11.40 9.88 5.46
CA TYR A 289 -12.18 10.73 4.55
C TYR A 289 -12.16 10.16 3.13
N HIS A 290 -13.32 10.05 2.51
CA HIS A 290 -13.50 9.69 1.10
C HIS A 290 -13.98 10.89 0.30
N TYR A 291 -13.38 11.10 -0.87
CA TYR A 291 -13.83 12.07 -1.87
C TYR A 291 -13.95 11.39 -3.22
N LEU A 292 -15.10 11.56 -3.88
CA LEU A 292 -15.39 10.97 -5.18
C LEU A 292 -15.81 12.07 -6.16
N PHE A 293 -15.38 11.94 -7.41
CA PHE A 293 -15.89 12.78 -8.51
C PHE A 293 -15.77 12.07 -9.85
N ALA A 294 -16.45 12.60 -10.87
CA ALA A 294 -16.31 12.16 -12.24
C ALA A 294 -15.86 13.30 -13.14
N SER A 295 -15.08 12.98 -14.18
CA SER A 295 -14.67 13.88 -15.26
C SER A 295 -14.55 13.10 -16.57
N GLY A 296 -15.40 13.41 -17.55
CA GLY A 296 -15.50 12.62 -18.78
C GLY A 296 -15.78 11.14 -18.49
N THR A 297 -14.94 10.24 -18.99
CA THR A 297 -15.01 8.78 -18.74
C THR A 297 -14.28 8.35 -17.47
N HIS A 298 -13.80 9.28 -16.65
CA HIS A 298 -13.03 8.96 -15.45
C HIS A 298 -13.85 9.12 -14.19
N GLY A 299 -13.81 8.10 -13.32
CA GLY A 299 -14.25 8.18 -11.93
C GLY A 299 -13.03 8.19 -11.02
N ALA A 300 -12.96 9.18 -10.14
CA ALA A 300 -11.82 9.41 -9.26
C ALA A 300 -12.24 9.26 -7.79
N MET A 301 -11.39 8.59 -7.02
CA MET A 301 -11.51 8.49 -5.57
C MET A 301 -10.23 9.01 -4.92
N LEU A 302 -10.39 9.77 -3.83
CA LEU A 302 -9.31 10.11 -2.91
C LEU A 302 -9.69 9.66 -1.51
N VAL A 303 -8.74 9.03 -0.81
CA VAL A 303 -8.85 8.57 0.57
C VAL A 303 -7.77 9.25 1.39
N CYS A 304 -8.14 9.91 2.48
CA CYS A 304 -7.18 10.44 3.46
C CYS A 304 -7.30 9.63 4.76
N SER A 305 -6.19 9.06 5.21
CA SER A 305 -6.12 8.16 6.38
C SER A 305 -4.86 8.41 7.20
N SER A 306 -4.90 8.19 8.52
CA SER A 306 -3.66 8.13 9.30
C SER A 306 -2.83 6.91 8.91
N THR A 307 -1.51 7.06 8.88
CA THR A 307 -0.56 5.94 8.79
C THR A 307 -0.47 5.14 10.10
N ALA A 308 -0.94 5.70 11.21
CA ALA A 308 -1.00 5.03 12.50
C ALA A 308 -2.29 4.22 12.64
N ALA A 309 -2.18 2.90 12.79
CA ALA A 309 -3.32 1.97 12.79
C ALA A 309 -4.38 2.20 13.89
N ALA A 310 -4.08 2.96 14.94
CA ALA A 310 -4.99 3.28 16.05
C ALA A 310 -5.49 4.73 16.01
N GLU A 311 -5.20 5.46 14.94
CA GLU A 311 -5.53 6.87 14.78
C GLU A 311 -6.49 7.04 13.61
N ALA A 312 -7.53 7.84 13.81
CA ALA A 312 -8.41 8.26 12.73
C ALA A 312 -7.79 9.41 11.91
N ALA A 313 -8.24 9.59 10.68
CA ALA A 313 -7.82 10.69 9.83
C ALA A 313 -8.10 12.05 10.51
N SER A 314 -7.09 12.90 10.49
CA SER A 314 -7.16 14.26 11.01
C SER A 314 -8.13 15.12 10.18
N ARG A 315 -8.80 16.08 10.84
CA ARG A 315 -9.59 17.11 10.13
C ARG A 315 -8.74 17.97 9.19
N ALA A 316 -7.41 17.92 9.32
CA ALA A 316 -6.49 18.50 8.36
C ALA A 316 -6.71 17.99 6.92
N CYS A 317 -7.30 16.80 6.74
CA CYS A 317 -7.66 16.26 5.43
C CYS A 317 -8.75 17.09 4.72
N GLU A 318 -9.68 17.74 5.44
CA GLU A 318 -10.94 18.20 4.86
C GLU A 318 -10.76 19.18 3.68
N SER A 319 -10.14 20.32 3.93
CA SER A 319 -9.98 21.37 2.91
C SER A 319 -8.93 21.05 1.83
N PRO A 320 -7.74 20.52 2.17
CA PRO A 320 -6.74 20.15 1.16
C PRO A 320 -7.24 19.09 0.17
N MET A 321 -8.02 18.12 0.63
CA MET A 321 -8.55 17.05 -0.23
C MET A 321 -9.58 17.57 -1.21
N VAL A 322 -10.48 18.46 -0.78
CA VAL A 322 -11.45 19.12 -1.69
C VAL A 322 -10.72 19.93 -2.76
N ARG A 323 -9.73 20.76 -2.38
CA ARG A 323 -8.94 21.54 -3.35
C ARG A 323 -8.16 20.66 -4.33
N THR A 324 -7.60 19.56 -3.84
CA THR A 324 -6.91 18.56 -4.67
C THR A 324 -7.89 17.93 -5.67
N ALA A 325 -9.07 17.50 -5.21
CA ALA A 325 -10.09 16.90 -6.07
C ALA A 325 -10.57 17.87 -7.17
N ILE A 326 -10.82 19.13 -6.82
CA ILE A 326 -11.19 20.18 -7.80
C ILE A 326 -10.08 20.37 -8.84
N SER A 327 -8.83 20.51 -8.38
CA SER A 327 -7.68 20.72 -9.28
C SER A 327 -7.46 19.52 -10.20
N TRP A 328 -7.65 18.31 -9.68
CA TRP A 328 -7.53 17.08 -10.46
C TRP A 328 -8.64 16.94 -11.50
N LYS A 329 -9.89 17.24 -11.13
CA LYS A 329 -11.02 17.27 -12.06
C LYS A 329 -10.77 18.22 -13.24
N LEU A 330 -10.27 19.42 -12.97
CA LEU A 330 -9.86 20.41 -13.98
C LEU A 330 -8.71 19.88 -14.86
N GLY A 331 -7.71 19.24 -14.25
CA GLY A 331 -6.58 18.65 -14.97
C GLY A 331 -6.98 17.51 -15.92
N LEU A 332 -8.07 16.80 -15.60
CA LEU A 332 -8.67 15.78 -16.46
C LEU A 332 -9.59 16.35 -17.56
N GLY A 333 -9.75 17.69 -17.62
CA GLY A 333 -10.50 18.38 -18.67
C GLY A 333 -11.98 18.64 -18.38
N GLY A 334 -12.39 18.65 -17.11
CA GLY A 334 -13.78 18.88 -16.69
C GLY A 334 -13.98 19.85 -15.54
#